data_AF-E4SNQ6-F1
#
_entry.id   AF-E4SNQ6-F1
#
_cell.length_a   1.000
_cell.length_b   1.000
_cell.length_c   1.000
_cell.angle_alpha   90.00
_cell.angle_beta   90.00
_cell.angle_gamma   90.00
#
_symmetry.space_group_name_H-M   'P 1'
#
loop_
_entity.id
_entity.type
_entity.pdbx_description
1 polymer ?
#
loop_
_entity_poly.entity_id
_entity_poly.type
_entity_poly.pdbx_seq_one_letter_code
_entity_poly.pdbx_strand_id
1 'polypeptide(L)'
;MVYQFCIQHKVTFKYISNYRNLLTNLSGKSSIWSSRKSITIYPKDVHTFKKIIAKLYSLFTLHEIHKGIAILSDRRFKDSNVLFYRYGVITGPDTNIYKLNSKDVEYKDYVHSKYRLPEGLKEPFPNNIDDKKESKLLFKTIIPLKAVHSRASGSTFIALDKTNNQKFILKDSKPGFSGL
;
A
#
# COMPACT_ATOMS: atom_id res chain seq x y z
N MET A 1 21.05 -1.30 -3.33
CA MET A 1 20.67 -2.41 -4.23
C MET A 1 19.49 -2.08 -5.14
N VAL A 2 18.26 -1.86 -4.65
CA VAL A 2 17.11 -1.49 -5.52
C VAL A 2 17.38 -0.21 -6.33
N TYR A 3 18.05 0.77 -5.71
CA TYR A 3 18.56 1.96 -6.42
C TYR A 3 19.39 1.57 -7.66
N GLN A 4 20.41 0.74 -7.47
CA GLN A 4 21.31 0.31 -8.56
C GLN A 4 20.57 -0.51 -9.62
N PHE A 5 19.65 -1.38 -9.18
CA PHE A 5 18.75 -2.11 -10.08
C PHE A 5 17.98 -1.14 -10.97
N CYS A 6 17.41 -0.07 -10.42
CA CYS A 6 16.64 0.90 -11.20
C CYS A 6 17.51 1.65 -12.22
N ILE A 7 18.74 2.02 -11.84
CA ILE A 7 19.72 2.64 -12.74
C ILE A 7 20.08 1.71 -13.89
N GLN A 8 20.44 0.46 -13.60
CA GLN A 8 20.81 -0.55 -14.59
C GLN A 8 19.67 -0.86 -15.57
N HIS A 9 18.44 -0.90 -15.08
CA HIS A 9 17.26 -1.16 -15.89
C HIS A 9 16.61 0.09 -16.51
N LYS A 10 17.21 1.28 -16.31
CA LYS A 10 16.73 2.57 -16.85
C LYS A 10 15.23 2.80 -16.59
N VAL A 11 14.78 2.50 -15.37
CA VAL A 11 13.39 2.74 -14.96
C VAL A 11 13.33 3.96 -14.05
N THR A 12 12.34 4.82 -14.25
CA THR A 12 12.13 6.02 -13.43
C THR A 12 11.75 5.62 -12.01
N PHE A 13 12.31 6.28 -11.00
CA PHE A 13 11.99 6.01 -9.61
C PHE A 13 12.27 7.23 -8.74
N LYS A 14 11.65 7.26 -7.56
CA LYS A 14 12.00 8.17 -6.47
C LYS A 14 12.33 7.37 -5.22
N TYR A 15 13.11 7.96 -4.33
CA TYR A 15 13.47 7.35 -3.06
C TYR A 15 13.65 8.43 -1.99
N ILE A 16 13.56 8.03 -0.72
CA ILE A 16 13.88 8.90 0.41
C ILE A 16 15.40 8.92 0.59
N SER A 17 16.04 10.02 0.20
CA SER A 17 17.51 10.17 0.26
C SER A 17 18.03 10.56 1.65
N ASN A 18 17.17 11.15 2.49
CA ASN A 18 17.55 11.62 3.82
C ASN A 18 17.17 10.62 4.92
N TYR A 19 18.13 10.27 5.77
CA TYR A 19 17.93 9.28 6.85
C TYR A 19 16.84 9.68 7.86
N ARG A 20 16.76 10.95 8.28
CA ARG A 20 15.72 11.41 9.22
C ARG A 20 14.33 11.33 8.58
N ASN A 21 14.22 11.67 7.30
CA ASN A 21 12.96 11.51 6.56
C ASN A 21 12.57 10.05 6.40
N LEU A 22 13.56 9.15 6.21
CA LEU A 22 13.32 7.71 6.16
C LEU A 22 12.80 7.19 7.50
N LEU A 23 13.45 7.54 8.62
CA LEU A 23 12.98 7.18 9.96
C LEU A 23 11.57 7.71 10.23
N THR A 24 11.30 8.96 9.83
CA THR A 24 9.97 9.56 9.98
C THR A 24 8.93 8.78 9.18
N ASN A 25 9.25 8.40 7.94
CA ASN A 25 8.38 7.59 7.08
C ASN A 25 8.10 6.19 7.67
N LEU A 26 9.11 5.59 8.32
CA LEU A 26 9.04 4.27 8.96
C LEU A 26 8.43 4.29 10.37
N SER A 27 8.32 5.46 11.00
CA SER A 27 7.64 5.64 12.30
C SER A 27 6.11 5.59 12.20
N GLY A 28 5.57 5.76 10.97
CA GLY A 28 4.13 5.80 10.74
C GLY A 28 3.44 7.07 11.21
N LYS A 29 4.22 8.11 11.52
CA LYS A 29 3.75 9.48 11.81
C LYS A 29 3.35 10.22 10.53
N SER A 30 3.80 9.78 9.35
CA SER A 30 3.42 10.36 8.06
C SER A 30 2.06 9.88 7.54
N SER A 31 1.58 10.51 6.46
CA SER A 31 0.37 10.12 5.73
C SER A 31 0.39 8.64 5.35
N ILE A 32 -0.77 7.97 5.38
CA ILE A 32 -0.92 6.56 4.99
C ILE A 32 -0.43 6.28 3.55
N TRP A 33 -0.44 7.32 2.72
CA TRP A 33 -0.12 7.28 1.30
C TRP A 33 1.36 7.22 0.99
N SER A 34 2.17 7.85 1.85
CA SER A 34 3.63 7.90 1.74
C SER A 34 4.32 6.95 2.72
N SER A 35 3.74 6.71 3.89
CA SER A 35 4.34 5.88 4.94
C SER A 35 4.66 4.48 4.44
N ARG A 36 5.83 3.98 4.83
CA ARG A 36 6.40 2.65 4.48
C ARG A 36 6.96 2.53 3.07
N LYS A 37 6.88 3.57 2.25
CA LYS A 37 7.44 3.59 0.89
C LYS A 37 8.76 4.33 0.90
N SER A 38 9.86 3.58 1.01
CA SER A 38 11.21 4.14 0.90
C SER A 38 11.62 4.38 -0.55
N ILE A 39 11.12 3.57 -1.48
CA ILE A 39 11.37 3.65 -2.92
C ILE A 39 10.02 3.49 -3.66
N THR A 40 9.79 4.27 -4.71
CA THR A 40 8.66 4.12 -5.63
C THR A 40 9.19 4.08 -7.06
N ILE A 41 8.84 3.05 -7.80
CA ILE A 41 9.29 2.80 -9.18
C ILE A 41 8.12 3.07 -10.13
N TYR A 42 8.39 3.78 -11.22
CA TYR A 42 7.41 4.24 -12.21
C TYR A 42 7.69 3.57 -13.56
N PRO A 43 7.21 2.34 -13.77
CA PRO A 43 7.27 1.70 -15.08
C PRO A 43 6.40 2.45 -16.09
N LYS A 44 6.86 2.56 -17.34
CA LYS A 44 6.17 3.30 -18.40
C LYS A 44 4.87 2.65 -18.90
N ASP A 45 4.75 1.33 -18.78
CA ASP A 45 3.61 0.55 -19.26
C ASP A 45 3.47 -0.77 -18.46
N VAL A 46 2.35 -1.46 -18.66
CA VAL A 46 2.03 -2.71 -17.95
C VAL A 46 3.02 -3.83 -18.28
N HIS A 47 3.56 -3.88 -19.49
CA HIS A 47 4.54 -4.91 -19.88
C HIS A 47 5.87 -4.71 -19.15
N THR A 48 6.36 -3.48 -19.12
CA THR A 48 7.56 -3.06 -18.40
C THR A 48 7.37 -3.29 -16.90
N PHE A 49 6.19 -2.93 -16.36
CA PHE A 49 5.84 -3.20 -14.97
C PHE A 49 5.99 -4.68 -14.62
N LYS A 50 5.36 -5.58 -15.40
CA LYS A 50 5.42 -7.02 -15.18
C LYS A 50 6.85 -7.56 -15.19
N LYS A 51 7.69 -7.09 -16.14
CA LYS A 51 9.10 -7.46 -16.21
C LYS A 51 9.90 -6.97 -15.00
N ILE A 52 9.74 -5.70 -14.62
CA ILE A 52 10.50 -5.08 -13.53
C ILE A 52 10.15 -5.72 -12.19
N ILE A 53 8.87 -5.89 -11.88
CA ILE A 53 8.47 -6.44 -10.58
C ILE A 53 8.85 -7.92 -10.44
N ALA A 54 8.81 -8.69 -11.52
CA ALA A 54 9.30 -10.07 -11.53
C ALA A 54 10.81 -10.15 -11.27
N LYS A 55 11.61 -9.28 -11.92
CA LYS A 55 13.06 -9.21 -11.70
C LYS A 55 13.42 -8.75 -10.29
N LEU A 56 12.71 -7.77 -9.74
CA LEU A 56 12.87 -7.38 -8.35
C LEU A 56 12.55 -8.55 -7.41
N TYR A 57 11.46 -9.25 -7.67
CA TYR A 57 11.07 -10.42 -6.88
C TYR A 57 12.09 -11.55 -6.95
N SER A 58 12.89 -11.69 -8.02
CA SER A 58 13.97 -12.69 -8.05
C SER A 58 15.23 -12.29 -7.26
N LEU A 59 15.32 -11.06 -6.73
CA LEU A 59 16.47 -10.64 -5.92
C LEU A 59 16.40 -11.29 -4.54
N PHE A 60 17.28 -12.25 -4.27
CA PHE A 60 17.34 -13.04 -3.04
C PHE A 60 17.28 -12.18 -1.77
N THR A 61 18.09 -11.14 -1.70
CA THR A 61 18.13 -10.12 -0.64
C THR A 61 16.78 -9.48 -0.28
N LEU A 62 15.80 -9.41 -1.20
CA LEU A 62 14.47 -8.89 -0.87
C LEU A 62 13.62 -9.92 -0.13
N HIS A 63 13.91 -11.22 -0.28
CA HIS A 63 13.27 -12.31 0.45
C HIS A 63 13.79 -12.46 1.87
N GLU A 64 15.04 -12.08 2.14
CA GLU A 64 15.62 -12.06 3.50
C GLU A 64 14.95 -11.04 4.42
N ILE A 65 14.14 -10.12 3.87
CA ILE A 65 13.36 -9.18 4.66
C ILE A 65 12.12 -9.88 5.20
N HIS A 66 12.28 -10.55 6.34
CA HIS A 66 11.21 -11.30 7.00
C HIS A 66 10.12 -10.41 7.66
N LYS A 67 10.46 -9.15 7.99
CA LYS A 67 9.55 -8.21 8.67
C LYS A 67 9.29 -6.98 7.82
N GLY A 68 8.56 -7.16 6.72
CA GLY A 68 8.06 -6.05 5.93
C GLY A 68 6.85 -5.36 6.56
N ILE A 69 6.65 -4.08 6.27
CA ILE A 69 5.50 -3.33 6.78
C ILE A 69 4.39 -3.35 5.73
N ALA A 70 3.22 -3.89 6.08
CA ALA A 70 2.08 -3.96 5.16
C ALA A 70 1.63 -2.56 4.72
N ILE A 71 1.41 -2.39 3.42
CA ILE A 71 0.93 -1.16 2.79
C ILE A 71 -0.53 -1.38 2.39
N LEU A 72 -1.47 -0.67 3.01
CA LEU A 72 -2.90 -0.88 2.77
C LEU A 72 -3.37 -0.33 1.41
N SER A 73 -2.78 0.77 0.97
CA SER A 73 -3.14 1.46 -0.28
C SER A 73 -2.58 0.78 -1.53
N ASP A 74 -1.76 -0.26 -1.36
CA ASP A 74 -1.05 -0.94 -2.43
C ASP A 74 -1.31 -2.44 -2.35
N ARG A 75 -1.32 -3.11 -3.50
CA ARG A 75 -1.52 -4.54 -3.62
C ARG A 75 -0.16 -5.25 -3.53
N ARG A 76 -0.07 -6.29 -2.71
CA ARG A 76 1.17 -7.08 -2.55
C ARG A 76 1.50 -7.82 -3.83
N PHE A 77 2.77 -7.90 -4.21
CA PHE A 77 3.18 -8.80 -5.28
C PHE A 77 3.54 -10.18 -4.74
N LYS A 78 2.75 -11.20 -5.13
CA LYS A 78 2.87 -12.58 -4.63
C LYS A 78 2.89 -12.59 -3.09
N ASP A 79 3.83 -13.30 -2.50
CA ASP A 79 4.11 -13.41 -1.07
C ASP A 79 5.20 -12.44 -0.57
N SER A 80 5.63 -11.48 -1.40
CA SER A 80 6.68 -10.56 -1.01
C SER A 80 6.31 -9.75 0.23
N ASN A 81 7.27 -9.55 1.12
CA ASN A 81 7.11 -8.68 2.29
C ASN A 81 7.32 -7.19 1.96
N VAL A 82 7.93 -6.87 0.82
CA VAL A 82 8.41 -5.52 0.51
C VAL A 82 8.02 -5.00 -0.87
N LEU A 83 7.54 -5.87 -1.76
CA LEU A 83 7.09 -5.48 -3.10
C LEU A 83 5.58 -5.33 -3.13
N PHE A 84 5.15 -4.10 -3.41
CA PHE A 84 3.76 -3.72 -3.57
C PHE A 84 3.58 -2.88 -4.84
N TYR A 85 2.37 -2.84 -5.37
CA TYR A 85 2.03 -2.06 -6.56
C TYR A 85 0.66 -1.41 -6.43
N ARG A 86 0.48 -0.27 -7.08
CA ARG A 86 -0.82 0.38 -7.22
C ARG A 86 -0.88 1.23 -8.48
N TYR A 87 -2.09 1.53 -8.91
CA TYR A 87 -2.35 2.65 -9.81
C TYR A 87 -2.48 3.94 -8.98
N GLY A 88 -2.04 5.05 -9.55
CA GLY A 88 -2.06 6.35 -8.88
C GLY A 88 -1.53 7.45 -9.78
N VAL A 89 -1.67 8.69 -9.32
CA VAL A 89 -1.15 9.86 -10.03
C VAL A 89 0.38 9.83 -10.03
N ILE A 90 0.95 10.01 -11.22
CA ILE A 90 2.41 9.98 -11.45
C ILE A 90 2.98 11.40 -11.49
N THR A 91 2.28 12.36 -12.09
CA THR A 91 2.76 13.73 -12.35
C THR A 91 1.67 14.79 -12.15
N GLY A 92 2.08 15.99 -11.74
CA GLY A 92 1.20 17.17 -11.68
C GLY A 92 0.54 17.42 -10.32
N PRO A 93 -0.06 18.60 -10.12
CA PRO A 93 -0.82 18.93 -8.90
C PRO A 93 -2.19 18.24 -8.88
N ASP A 94 -2.64 17.72 -10.02
CA ASP A 94 -3.89 17.03 -10.15
C ASP A 94 -3.87 15.72 -9.34
N THR A 95 -4.96 15.45 -8.64
CA THR A 95 -5.13 14.24 -7.84
C THR A 95 -6.22 13.33 -8.41
N ASN A 96 -6.76 13.65 -9.59
CA ASN A 96 -7.80 12.86 -10.22
C ASN A 96 -7.22 11.68 -11.01
N ILE A 97 -7.93 10.56 -10.96
CA ILE A 97 -7.80 9.46 -11.90
C ILE A 97 -8.99 9.54 -12.85
N TYR A 98 -8.71 9.55 -14.15
CA TYR A 98 -9.70 9.69 -15.20
C TYR A 98 -10.09 8.34 -15.78
N LYS A 99 -11.33 8.25 -16.25
CA LYS A 99 -11.79 7.09 -17.01
C LYS A 99 -10.98 6.94 -18.30
N LEU A 100 -10.72 5.71 -18.69
CA LEU A 100 -9.99 5.42 -19.93
C LEU A 100 -10.72 6.06 -21.13
N ASN A 101 -9.99 6.80 -21.95
CA ASN A 101 -10.52 7.51 -23.13
C ASN A 101 -11.60 8.57 -22.82
N SER A 102 -11.69 9.08 -21.59
CA SER A 102 -12.57 10.19 -21.21
C SER A 102 -11.83 11.24 -20.37
N LYS A 103 -12.40 12.44 -20.28
CA LYS A 103 -11.98 13.50 -19.33
C LYS A 103 -12.76 13.45 -18.02
N ASP A 104 -13.67 12.49 -17.87
CA ASP A 104 -14.43 12.32 -16.64
C ASP A 104 -13.55 11.75 -15.52
N VAL A 105 -13.63 12.38 -14.36
CA VAL A 105 -12.98 11.89 -13.14
C VAL A 105 -13.67 10.62 -12.68
N GLU A 106 -12.92 9.52 -12.61
CA GLU A 106 -13.40 8.25 -12.04
C GLU A 106 -13.34 8.30 -10.51
N TYR A 107 -12.22 8.76 -9.97
CA TYR A 107 -12.01 8.97 -8.53
C TYR A 107 -10.81 9.88 -8.26
N LYS A 108 -10.71 10.37 -7.02
CA LYS A 108 -9.53 11.09 -6.53
C LYS A 108 -8.53 10.12 -5.90
N ASP A 109 -7.29 10.14 -6.38
CA ASP A 109 -6.16 9.51 -5.70
C ASP A 109 -6.01 10.09 -4.29
N TYR A 110 -5.41 9.34 -3.39
CA TYR A 110 -5.19 9.73 -2.00
C TYR A 110 -6.45 9.91 -1.12
N VAL A 111 -7.63 9.47 -1.58
CA VAL A 111 -8.87 9.46 -0.77
C VAL A 111 -9.17 8.08 -0.17
N HIS A 112 -9.04 7.00 -0.94
CA HIS A 112 -9.42 5.65 -0.51
C HIS A 112 -8.24 4.84 0.06
N SER A 113 -8.29 4.44 1.32
CA SER A 113 -7.17 3.73 1.98
C SER A 113 -6.78 2.34 1.42
N LYS A 114 -7.44 1.86 0.36
CA LYS A 114 -7.26 0.55 -0.25
C LYS A 114 -6.81 0.67 -1.71
N TYR A 115 -6.11 -0.36 -2.20
CA TYR A 115 -5.81 -0.52 -3.62
C TYR A 115 -7.09 -0.42 -4.46
N ARG A 116 -7.00 0.30 -5.58
CA ARG A 116 -8.06 0.43 -6.57
C ARG A 116 -7.47 0.29 -7.98
N LEU A 117 -8.12 -0.52 -8.79
CA LEU A 117 -7.85 -0.66 -10.22
C LEU A 117 -8.78 0.30 -10.97
N PRO A 118 -8.25 1.22 -11.81
CA PRO A 118 -9.07 2.06 -12.67
C PRO A 118 -9.97 1.25 -13.60
N GLU A 119 -11.15 1.79 -13.89
CA GLU A 119 -12.14 1.18 -14.76
C GLU A 119 -11.56 0.96 -16.17
N GLY A 120 -11.85 -0.20 -16.76
CA GLY A 120 -11.37 -0.56 -18.09
C GLY A 120 -9.94 -1.14 -18.13
N LEU A 121 -9.20 -1.13 -17.02
CA LEU A 121 -7.92 -1.82 -16.93
C LEU A 121 -8.09 -3.29 -16.49
N LYS A 122 -7.21 -4.15 -16.99
CA LYS A 122 -7.11 -5.54 -16.53
C LYS A 122 -6.10 -5.65 -15.40
N GLU A 123 -6.49 -6.32 -14.32
CA GLU A 123 -5.59 -6.58 -13.19
C GLU A 123 -4.32 -7.30 -13.67
N PRO A 124 -3.11 -6.72 -13.49
CA PRO A 124 -1.88 -7.32 -13.98
C PRO A 124 -1.59 -8.70 -13.37
N PHE A 125 -2.00 -8.92 -12.11
CA PHE A 125 -1.82 -10.17 -11.37
C PHE A 125 -3.12 -10.57 -10.65
N PRO A 126 -4.01 -11.30 -11.33
CA PRO A 126 -5.35 -11.61 -10.80
C PRO A 126 -5.32 -12.52 -9.58
N ASN A 127 -4.31 -13.39 -9.47
CA ASN A 127 -4.13 -14.27 -8.33
C ASN A 127 -3.31 -13.58 -7.25
N ASN A 128 -3.95 -13.10 -6.19
CA ASN A 128 -3.29 -12.49 -5.05
C ASN A 128 -3.61 -13.23 -3.74
N ILE A 129 -2.59 -13.41 -2.90
CA ILE A 129 -2.75 -14.10 -1.62
C ILE A 129 -3.58 -13.30 -0.62
N ASP A 130 -3.56 -11.96 -0.72
CA ASP A 130 -4.29 -11.09 0.21
C ASP A 130 -5.79 -11.09 -0.08
N ASP A 131 -6.23 -11.42 -1.31
CA ASP A 131 -7.66 -11.51 -1.67
C ASP A 131 -8.38 -12.65 -0.94
N LYS A 132 -7.64 -13.69 -0.54
CA LYS A 132 -8.19 -14.83 0.20
C LYS A 132 -8.20 -14.60 1.72
N LYS A 133 -7.63 -13.48 2.19
CA LYS A 133 -7.56 -13.18 3.63
C LYS A 133 -8.86 -12.55 4.08
N GLU A 134 -9.64 -13.32 4.81
CA GLU A 134 -10.79 -12.81 5.55
C GLU A 134 -10.54 -12.77 7.05
N SER A 135 -11.09 -11.76 7.71
CA SER A 135 -11.14 -11.77 9.17
C SER A 135 -12.18 -12.78 9.66
N LYS A 136 -11.85 -13.49 10.74
CA LYS A 136 -12.80 -14.36 11.45
C LYS A 136 -13.85 -13.56 12.22
N LEU A 137 -13.49 -12.40 12.74
CA LEU A 137 -14.32 -11.60 13.65
C LEU A 137 -14.66 -10.22 13.09
N LEU A 138 -13.67 -9.50 12.55
CA LEU A 138 -13.87 -8.13 12.07
C LEU A 138 -14.79 -8.13 10.86
N PHE A 139 -15.72 -7.16 10.84
CA PHE A 139 -16.78 -7.01 9.85
C PHE A 139 -17.80 -8.17 9.82
N LYS A 140 -17.68 -9.16 10.71
CA LYS A 140 -18.65 -10.27 10.89
C LYS A 140 -19.42 -10.07 12.19
N THR A 141 -18.75 -10.30 13.33
CA THR A 141 -19.31 -10.11 14.68
C THR A 141 -18.86 -8.79 15.30
N ILE A 142 -17.62 -8.38 15.04
CA ILE A 142 -17.06 -7.11 15.51
C ILE A 142 -17.09 -6.08 14.38
N ILE A 143 -17.89 -5.03 14.53
CA ILE A 143 -18.06 -3.98 13.51
C ILE A 143 -17.40 -2.68 13.98
N PRO A 144 -16.28 -2.24 13.35
CA PRO A 144 -15.76 -0.89 13.57
C PRO A 144 -16.79 0.14 13.11
N LEU A 145 -17.23 1.02 14.00
CA LEU A 145 -18.24 2.04 13.73
C LEU A 145 -17.62 3.38 13.36
N LYS A 146 -16.60 3.81 14.12
CA LYS A 146 -15.97 5.13 13.96
C LYS A 146 -14.51 5.08 14.37
N ALA A 147 -13.65 5.68 13.56
CA ALA A 147 -12.26 5.94 13.94
C ALA A 147 -12.21 7.06 14.99
N VAL A 148 -11.56 6.78 16.12
CA VAL A 148 -11.25 7.78 17.18
C VAL A 148 -9.92 8.45 16.87
N HIS A 149 -8.95 7.66 16.41
CA HIS A 149 -7.64 8.12 16.02
C HIS A 149 -7.09 7.23 14.91
N SER A 150 -6.42 7.81 13.94
CA SER A 150 -5.89 7.06 12.79
C SER A 150 -4.49 7.51 12.43
N ARG A 151 -3.55 6.57 12.38
CA ARG A 151 -2.18 6.77 11.88
C ARG A 151 -1.79 5.63 10.95
N ALA A 152 -0.72 5.83 10.19
CA ALA A 152 -0.20 4.76 9.35
C ALA A 152 0.25 3.54 10.18
N SER A 153 0.75 3.75 11.41
CA SER A 153 1.21 2.72 12.35
C SER A 153 0.10 1.95 13.08
N GLY A 154 -1.10 2.48 13.09
CA GLY A 154 -2.23 1.87 13.79
C GLY A 154 -3.35 2.86 14.01
N SER A 155 -4.54 2.32 14.24
CA SER A 155 -5.75 3.11 14.38
C SER A 155 -6.59 2.56 15.54
N THR A 156 -7.33 3.46 16.20
CA THR A 156 -8.24 3.12 17.28
C THR A 156 -9.65 3.44 16.84
N PHE A 157 -10.59 2.53 17.11
CA PHE A 157 -11.98 2.62 16.69
C PHE A 157 -12.91 2.38 17.87
N ILE A 158 -14.08 3.01 17.83
CA ILE A 158 -15.25 2.51 18.54
C ILE A 158 -15.78 1.36 17.68
N ALA A 159 -15.93 0.17 18.27
CA ALA A 159 -16.48 -1.00 17.62
C ALA A 159 -17.71 -1.52 18.39
N LEU A 160 -18.57 -2.24 17.68
CA LEU A 160 -19.72 -2.96 18.21
C LEU A 160 -19.48 -4.45 18.12
N ASP A 161 -19.64 -5.18 19.23
CA ASP A 161 -19.84 -6.62 19.20
C ASP A 161 -21.33 -6.90 18.99
N LYS A 162 -21.66 -7.49 17.83
CA LYS A 162 -23.05 -7.84 17.47
C LYS A 162 -23.64 -8.96 18.33
N THR A 163 -22.81 -9.77 18.99
CA THR A 163 -23.28 -10.94 19.75
C THR A 163 -23.94 -10.55 21.07
N ASN A 164 -23.45 -9.49 21.72
CA ASN A 164 -23.93 -8.99 23.01
C ASN A 164 -24.36 -7.52 22.95
N ASN A 165 -24.34 -6.89 21.76
CA ASN A 165 -24.69 -5.50 21.51
C ASN A 165 -23.85 -4.49 22.31
N GLN A 166 -22.60 -4.82 22.63
CA GLN A 166 -21.71 -3.98 23.44
C GLN A 166 -20.74 -3.16 22.57
N LYS A 167 -20.55 -1.89 22.94
CA LYS A 167 -19.52 -1.04 22.34
C LYS A 167 -18.22 -1.13 23.12
N PHE A 168 -17.09 -1.19 22.42
CA PHE A 168 -15.76 -1.20 23.01
C PHE A 168 -14.74 -0.47 22.13
N ILE A 169 -13.54 -0.26 22.68
CA ILE A 169 -12.42 0.31 21.95
C ILE A 169 -11.63 -0.81 21.26
N LEU A 170 -11.64 -0.80 19.93
CA LEU A 170 -10.82 -1.67 19.10
C LEU A 170 -9.53 -0.95 18.71
N LYS A 171 -8.38 -1.57 18.98
CA LYS A 171 -7.06 -1.06 18.58
C LYS A 171 -6.46 -1.94 17.48
N ASP A 172 -6.28 -1.38 16.29
CA ASP A 172 -5.52 -1.98 15.20
C ASP A 172 -4.06 -1.52 15.30
N SER A 173 -3.15 -2.46 15.54
CA SER A 173 -1.71 -2.19 15.62
C SER A 173 -1.00 -2.91 14.50
N LYS A 174 -0.25 -2.19 13.68
CA LYS A 174 0.47 -2.77 12.55
C LYS A 174 1.89 -3.13 12.98
N PRO A 175 2.33 -4.39 12.85
CA PRO A 175 3.70 -4.77 13.16
C PRO A 175 4.67 -4.12 12.16
N GLY A 176 5.91 -3.90 12.59
CA GLY A 176 7.01 -3.44 11.73
C GLY A 176 7.29 -1.94 11.73
N PHE A 177 6.51 -1.13 12.45
CA PHE A 177 6.83 0.29 12.67
C PHE A 177 7.97 0.44 13.68
N SER A 178 8.91 1.36 13.43
CA SER A 178 9.96 1.68 14.41
C SER A 178 9.34 2.39 15.61
N GLY A 179 9.60 1.91 16.83
CA GLY A 179 9.09 2.48 18.09
C GLY A 179 9.71 3.82 18.51
N LEU A 180 10.14 4.64 17.54
CA LEU A 180 10.78 5.95 17.72
C LEU A 180 9.75 7.09 17.66
#